data_AF-A0A0F8N3T0-F1
#
_entry.id   AF-A0A0F8N3T0-F1
#
_cell.length_a   1.000
_cell.length_b   1.000
_cell.length_c   1.000
_cell.angle_alpha   90.00
_cell.angle_beta   90.00
_cell.angle_gamma   90.00
#
_symmetry.space_group_name_H-M   'P 1'
#
loop_
_entity.id
_entity.type
_entity.pdbx_description
1 polymer ?
#
loop_
_entity_poly.entity_id
_entity_poly.type
_entity_poly.pdbx_seq_one_letter_code
_entity_poly.pdbx_strand_id
1 'polypeptide(L)' 'MELQDINNFVQTANEEQLKAFGFLGQWMMENGPKYCTCPSKCNQNCELAKALGGALQAAGQRLQGQ' A
#
# COMPACT_ATOMS: atom_id res chain seq x y z
N MET A 1 6.14 12.85 3.02
CA MET A 1 6.37 11.48 2.54
C MET A 1 6.27 11.56 1.04
N GLU A 2 7.42 11.59 0.38
CA GLU A 2 7.49 11.56 -1.07
C GLU A 2 7.26 10.14 -1.59
N LEU A 3 6.95 10.02 -2.88
CA LEU A 3 6.72 8.73 -3.54
C LEU A 3 7.92 7.78 -3.40
N GLN A 4 9.14 8.36 -3.40
CA GLN A 4 10.37 7.62 -3.16
C GLN A 4 10.45 7.04 -1.75
N ASP A 5 9.91 7.73 -0.73
CA ASP A 5 9.98 7.30 0.66
C ASP A 5 9.22 5.99 0.90
N ILE A 6 8.05 5.85 0.27
CA ILE A 6 7.19 4.66 0.41
C ILE A 6 7.85 3.43 -0.22
N ASN A 7 8.40 3.58 -1.43
CA ASN A 7 9.06 2.46 -2.11
C ASN A 7 10.35 2.06 -1.39
N ASN A 8 11.12 3.04 -0.90
CA ASN A 8 12.31 2.77 -0.10
C ASN A 8 11.96 2.03 1.19
N PHE A 9 10.88 2.45 1.89
CA PHE A 9 10.37 1.73 3.06
C PHE A 9 10.11 0.26 2.72
N VAL A 10 9.38 -0.03 1.64
CA VAL A 10 9.09 -1.43 1.26
C VAL A 10 10.35 -2.21 0.94
N GLN A 11 11.43 -1.62 0.42
CA GLN A 11 12.68 -2.33 0.14
C GLN A 11 13.51 -2.60 1.41
N THR A 12 13.56 -1.65 2.33
CA THR A 12 14.39 -1.75 3.54
C THR A 12 13.65 -2.29 4.76
N ALA A 13 12.33 -2.47 4.67
CA ALA A 13 11.50 -2.98 5.76
C ALA A 13 11.98 -4.36 6.21
N ASN A 14 12.10 -4.51 7.53
CA ASN A 14 12.29 -5.81 8.16
C ASN A 14 11.00 -6.66 8.08
N GLU A 15 11.08 -7.92 8.47
CA GLU A 15 9.96 -8.87 8.32
C GLU A 15 8.69 -8.43 9.07
N GLU A 16 8.82 -7.89 10.29
CA GLU A 16 7.68 -7.43 11.08
C GLU A 16 6.99 -6.22 10.44
N GLN A 17 7.80 -5.23 10.03
CA GLN A 17 7.32 -4.04 9.31
C GLN A 17 6.64 -4.43 8.01
N LEU A 18 7.23 -5.37 7.27
CA LEU A 18 6.68 -5.85 6.01
C LEU A 18 5.36 -6.59 6.23
N LYS A 19 5.26 -7.43 7.27
CA LYS A 19 4.02 -8.13 7.67
C LYS A 19 2.91 -7.13 8.05
N ALA A 20 3.22 -6.13 8.86
CA ALA A 20 2.27 -5.09 9.22
C ALA A 20 1.78 -4.31 8.00
N PHE A 21 2.69 -3.97 7.08
CA PHE A 21 2.36 -3.27 5.85
C PHE A 21 1.53 -4.13 4.89
N GLY A 22 1.84 -5.42 4.77
CA GLY A 22 1.04 -6.39 4.01
C GLY A 22 -0.37 -6.56 4.59
N PHE A 23 -0.51 -6.64 5.91
CA PHE A 23 -1.81 -6.69 6.58
C PHE A 23 -2.63 -5.43 6.29
N LEU A 24 -2.02 -4.24 6.38
CA LEU A 24 -2.68 -2.99 6.00
C LEU A 24 -3.15 -3.03 4.54
N GLY A 25 -2.32 -3.55 3.63
CA GLY A 25 -2.66 -3.69 2.22
C GLY A 25 -3.89 -4.55 2.00
N GLN A 26 -3.92 -5.71 2.64
CA GLN A 26 -5.05 -6.62 2.58
C GLN A 26 -6.32 -5.99 3.18
N TRP A 27 -6.20 -5.36 4.35
CA TRP A 27 -7.32 -4.66 4.98
C TRP A 27 -7.88 -3.56 4.06
N MET A 28 -7.00 -2.77 3.42
CA MET A 28 -7.40 -1.71 2.51
C MET A 28 -8.08 -2.24 1.23
N MET A 29 -7.69 -3.40 0.71
CA MET A 29 -8.41 -4.02 -0.41
C MET A 29 -9.83 -4.44 -0.02
N GLU A 30 -10.00 -5.05 1.16
CA GLU A 30 -11.29 -5.56 1.63
C GLU A 30 -12.25 -4.44 2.07
N ASN A 31 -11.69 -3.37 2.64
CA ASN A 31 -12.46 -2.31 3.29
C ASN A 31 -12.49 -1.00 2.48
N GLY A 32 -11.56 -0.82 1.55
CA GLY A 32 -11.49 0.34 0.66
C GLY A 32 -12.80 0.61 -0.08
N PRO A 33 -13.45 -0.38 -0.72
CA PRO A 33 -14.74 -0.16 -1.37
C PRO A 33 -15.88 0.28 -0.42
N LYS A 34 -15.77 -0.07 0.87
CA LYS A 34 -16.79 0.27 1.88
C LYS A 34 -16.59 1.68 2.45
N TYR A 35 -15.34 2.10 2.67
CA TYR A 35 -15.03 3.35 3.35
C TYR A 35 -14.46 4.44 2.44
N CYS A 36 -13.77 4.09 1.36
CA CYS A 36 -13.20 5.02 0.39
C CYS A 36 -14.20 5.30 -0.74
N THR A 37 -15.35 5.89 -0.39
CA THR A 37 -16.47 6.15 -1.30
C THR A 37 -16.52 7.61 -1.79
N CYS A 38 -15.46 8.39 -1.56
CA CYS A 38 -15.41 9.79 -1.94
C CYS A 38 -15.65 9.98 -3.46
N PRO A 39 -16.52 10.92 -3.88
CA PRO A 39 -16.79 11.17 -5.30
C PRO A 39 -15.55 11.61 -6.09
N SER A 40 -14.56 12.19 -5.39
CA SER A 40 -13.28 12.65 -5.96
C SER A 40 -12.39 11.50 -6.46
N LYS A 41 -12.72 10.25 -6.13
CA LYS A 41 -11.96 9.04 -6.51
C LYS A 41 -10.46 9.22 -6.25
N CYS A 42 -10.13 9.67 -5.03
CA CYS A 42 -8.74 10.00 -4.66
C CYS A 42 -7.79 8.83 -4.90
N ASN A 43 -8.23 7.59 -4.66
CA ASN A 43 -7.46 6.37 -4.97
C ASN A 43 -7.12 6.18 -6.46
N GLN A 44 -7.84 6.82 -7.38
CA GLN A 44 -7.61 6.77 -8.83
C GLN A 44 -6.93 8.03 -9.36
N ASN A 45 -7.14 9.18 -8.72
CA ASN A 45 -6.70 10.48 -9.23
C ASN A 45 -5.49 11.05 -8.47
N CYS A 46 -5.20 10.57 -7.27
CA CYS A 46 -4.07 11.04 -6.47
C CYS A 46 -2.86 10.14 -6.67
N GLU A 47 -1.76 10.70 -7.16
CA GLU A 47 -0.49 9.99 -7.37
C GLU A 47 0.04 9.35 -6.07
N LEU A 48 -0.13 10.04 -4.93
CA LEU A 48 0.25 9.49 -3.62
C LEU A 48 -0.57 8.24 -3.26
N ALA A 49 -1.87 8.25 -3.57
CA ALA A 49 -2.75 7.11 -3.27
C ALA A 49 -2.45 5.91 -4.19
N LYS A 50 -2.14 6.16 -5.46
CA LYS A 50 -1.68 5.12 -6.40
C LYS A 50 -0.38 4.49 -5.95
N ALA A 51 0.59 5.30 -5.55
CA ALA A 51 1.88 4.80 -5.11
C ALA A 51 1.79 4.03 -3.78
N LEU A 52 0.95 4.48 -2.85
CA LEU A 52 0.63 3.69 -1.67
C LEU A 52 0.05 2.33 -2.06
N GLY A 53 -0.91 2.28 -2.99
CA GLY A 53 -1.46 1.03 -3.51
C GLY A 53 -0.41 0.10 -4.12
N GLY A 54 0.48 0.63 -4.97
CA GLY A 54 1.58 -0.14 -5.55
C GLY A 54 2.58 -0.66 -4.52
N ALA A 55 2.88 0.14 -3.49
CA ALA A 55 3.77 -0.26 -2.42
C ALA A 55 3.18 -1.35 -1.52
N LEU A 56 1.87 -1.28 -1.22
CA LEU A 56 1.16 -2.33 -0.49
C LEU A 56 1.17 -3.65 -1.28
N GLN A 57 1.00 -3.58 -2.61
CA GLN A 57 1.11 -4.75 -3.48
C GLN A 57 2.54 -5.33 -3.49
N ALA A 58 3.56 -4.48 -3.63
CA ALA A 58 4.96 -4.89 -3.60
C ALA A 58 5.36 -5.53 -2.25
N ALA A 59 4.85 -4.99 -1.13
CA ALA A 59 5.07 -5.60 0.17
C ALA A 59 4.42 -7.00 0.27
N GLY A 60 3.23 -7.18 -0.30
CA GLY A 60 2.58 -8.48 -0.42
C GLY A 60 3.39 -9.50 -1.22
N GLN A 61 3.98 -9.08 -2.34
CA GLN A 61 4.87 -9.93 -3.16
C GLN A 61 6.12 -10.35 -2.38
N ARG A 62 6.81 -9.38 -1.74
CA ARG A 62 7.99 -9.68 -0.90
C ARG A 62 7.69 -10.67 0.22
N LEU A 63 6.52 -10.57 0.86
CA LEU A 63 6.10 -11.53 1.90
C LEU A 63 5.83 -12.93 1.36
N GLN A 64 5.38 -13.05 0.11
CA GLN A 64 5.14 -14.32 -0.56
C GLN A 64 6.44 -14.94 -1.10
N GLY A 65 7.58 -14.24 -1.00
CA GLY A 65 8.87 -14.69 -1.52
C GLY A 65 8.94 -14.68 -3.06
N GLN A 66 8.08 -13.90 -3.72
CA GLN A 66 8.08 -13.65 -5.17
C GLN A 66 8.62 -12.25 -5.47
#